data_AF-A0A938QE33-F1
#
_entry.id   AF-A0A938QE33-F1
#
_cell.length_a   1.000
_cell.length_b   1.000
_cell.length_c   1.000
_cell.angle_alpha   90.00
_cell.angle_beta   90.00
_cell.angle_gamma   90.00
#
_symmetry.space_group_name_H-M   'P 1'
#
loop_
_entity.id
_entity.type
_entity.pdbx_description
1 polymer ?
#
loop_
_entity_poly.entity_id
_entity_poly.type
_entity_poly.pdbx_seq_one_letter_code
_entity_poly.pdbx_strand_id
1 'polypeptide(L)'
;MGYETGINLWKIMDVAENIVRPIMPKPVRIGKVSLTMGYAGVYSSFLLHDDKAAEQFGVDARDILVELGKRKVVGGQEDMIVEAAMMLAEKQKRGAAS
;
A
#
# COMPACT_ATOMS: atom_id res chain seq x y z
N MET A 1 -24.37 0.29 20.57
CA MET A 1 -24.51 -0.55 19.36
C MET A 1 -25.16 -1.91 19.66
N GLY A 2 -24.98 -2.52 20.85
CA GLY A 2 -25.87 -3.60 21.31
C GLY A 2 -25.82 -4.91 20.52
N TYR A 3 -24.80 -5.11 19.69
CA TYR A 3 -24.65 -6.30 18.86
C TYR A 3 -24.03 -7.46 19.66
N GLU A 4 -24.68 -8.61 19.63
CA GLU A 4 -24.09 -9.87 20.13
C GLU A 4 -23.17 -10.47 19.06
N THR A 5 -21.90 -10.67 19.40
CA THR A 5 -20.89 -11.20 18.47
C THR A 5 -20.36 -12.58 18.86
N GLY A 6 -20.65 -13.05 20.08
CA GLY A 6 -20.04 -14.26 20.66
C GLY A 6 -18.56 -14.10 21.01
N ILE A 7 -17.98 -12.90 20.87
CA ILE A 7 -16.56 -12.61 21.12
C ILE A 7 -16.41 -11.99 22.52
N ASN A 8 -15.48 -12.52 23.31
CA ASN A 8 -15.08 -11.88 24.57
C ASN A 8 -14.12 -10.72 24.27
N LEU A 9 -14.57 -9.49 24.53
CA LEU A 9 -13.82 -8.26 24.23
C LEU A 9 -12.44 -8.21 24.91
N TRP A 10 -12.35 -8.53 26.20
CA TRP A 10 -11.09 -8.45 26.94
C TRP A 10 -10.09 -9.48 26.43
N LYS A 11 -10.55 -10.71 26.18
CA LYS A 11 -9.68 -11.77 25.64
C LYS A 11 -9.14 -11.41 24.25
N ILE A 12 -9.94 -10.81 23.36
CA ILE A 12 -9.45 -10.44 22.03
C ILE A 12 -8.46 -9.27 22.07
N MET A 13 -8.61 -8.34 23.04
CA MET A 13 -7.62 -7.29 23.29
C MET A 13 -6.28 -7.86 23.75
N ASP A 14 -6.30 -8.81 24.69
CA ASP A 14 -5.08 -9.48 25.17
C ASP A 14 -4.37 -10.24 24.05
N VAL A 15 -5.12 -10.93 23.19
CA VAL A 15 -4.56 -11.62 22.00
C VAL A 15 -3.93 -10.61 21.04
N ALA A 16 -4.59 -9.47 20.78
CA ALA A 16 -4.07 -8.45 19.89
C ALA A 16 -2.74 -7.86 20.39
N GLU A 17 -2.64 -7.55 21.68
CA GLU A 17 -1.45 -6.90 22.26
C GLU A 17 -0.33 -7.89 22.56
N ASN A 18 -0.64 -9.04 23.15
CA ASN A 18 0.39 -9.95 23.68
C ASN A 18 0.84 -11.02 22.67
N ILE A 19 0.05 -11.28 21.61
CA ILE A 19 0.36 -12.33 20.61
C ILE A 19 0.53 -11.74 19.23
N VAL A 20 -0.47 -11.00 18.72
CA VAL A 20 -0.47 -10.53 17.32
C VAL A 20 0.57 -9.43 17.11
N ARG A 21 0.56 -8.37 17.93
CA ARG A 21 1.49 -7.24 17.77
C ARG A 21 2.98 -7.68 17.77
N PRO A 22 3.45 -8.58 18.66
CA PRO A 22 4.84 -9.05 18.65
C PRO A 22 5.28 -9.81 17.39
N ILE A 23 4.37 -10.50 16.70
CA ILE A 23 4.71 -11.28 15.49
C ILE A 23 4.57 -10.48 14.19
N MET A 24 4.05 -9.25 14.24
CA MET A 24 3.90 -8.41 13.06
C MET A 24 5.27 -7.94 12.56
N PRO A 25 5.64 -8.18 11.28
CA PRO A 25 6.92 -7.70 10.74
C PRO A 25 7.05 -6.18 10.75
N LYS A 26 5.91 -5.48 10.65
CA LYS A 26 5.81 -4.03 10.72
C LYS A 26 4.40 -3.63 11.18
N PRO A 27 4.26 -2.53 11.94
CA PRO A 27 2.96 -2.09 12.43
C PRO A 27 2.08 -1.60 11.28
N VAL A 28 0.84 -2.07 11.24
CA VAL A 28 -0.18 -1.53 10.30
C VAL A 28 -0.65 -0.19 10.83
N ARG A 29 -0.30 0.89 10.12
CA ARG A 29 -0.63 2.28 10.49
C ARG A 29 -0.99 3.08 9.26
N ILE A 30 -1.79 4.12 9.48
CA ILE A 30 -2.13 5.11 8.46
C ILE A 30 -0.90 6.00 8.24
N GLY A 31 -0.36 5.99 7.03
CA GLY A 31 0.70 6.88 6.58
C GLY A 31 0.39 7.48 5.21
N LYS A 32 1.33 8.28 4.67
CA LYS A 32 1.14 8.95 3.37
C LYS A 32 0.77 7.98 2.25
N VAL A 33 1.44 6.83 2.17
CA VAL A 33 1.26 5.85 1.09
C VAL A 33 -0.10 5.14 1.23
N SER A 34 -0.46 4.68 2.42
CA SER A 34 -1.76 4.02 2.65
C SER A 34 -2.95 4.98 2.46
N LEU A 35 -2.78 6.26 2.78
CA LEU A 35 -3.81 7.29 2.49
C LEU A 35 -3.95 7.52 0.99
N THR A 36 -2.83 7.63 0.25
CA THR A 36 -2.87 7.75 -1.20
C THR A 36 -3.53 6.55 -1.87
N MET A 37 -3.28 5.34 -1.36
CA MET A 37 -3.92 4.11 -1.85
C MET A 37 -5.44 4.17 -1.73
N GLY A 38 -5.96 4.59 -0.56
CA GLY A 38 -7.40 4.80 -0.36
C GLY A 38 -7.97 5.91 -1.24
N TYR A 39 -7.24 7.01 -1.40
CA TYR A 39 -7.61 8.12 -2.28
C TYR A 39 -7.67 7.71 -3.77
N ALA A 40 -6.69 6.93 -4.23
CA ALA A 40 -6.58 6.47 -5.61
C ALA A 40 -7.47 5.25 -5.94
N GLY A 41 -8.09 4.64 -4.92
CA GLY A 41 -8.94 3.46 -5.10
C GLY A 41 -8.17 2.20 -5.51
N VAL A 42 -6.92 2.07 -5.06
CA VAL A 42 -6.02 0.95 -5.41
C VAL A 42 -6.17 -0.21 -4.42
N TYR A 43 -6.00 -1.44 -4.91
CA TYR A 43 -6.09 -2.66 -4.13
C TYR A 43 -5.04 -2.72 -3.01
N SER A 44 -5.46 -2.99 -1.77
CA SER A 44 -4.62 -2.76 -0.59
C SER A 44 -3.39 -3.66 -0.49
N SER A 45 -3.42 -4.86 -1.09
CA SER A 45 -2.29 -5.78 -1.11
C SER A 45 -1.10 -5.27 -1.93
N PHE A 46 -1.28 -4.24 -2.76
CA PHE A 46 -0.20 -3.68 -3.59
C PHE A 46 0.84 -2.89 -2.80
N LEU A 47 0.48 -2.39 -1.61
CA LEU A 47 1.31 -1.48 -0.82
C LEU A 47 2.78 -1.92 -0.68
N LEU A 48 3.02 -3.20 -0.40
CA LEU A 48 4.38 -3.73 -0.24
C LEU A 48 5.15 -3.84 -1.56
N HIS A 49 4.46 -4.05 -2.67
CA HIS A 49 5.02 -4.11 -4.00
C HIS A 49 5.32 -2.70 -4.52
N ASP A 50 4.41 -1.75 -4.27
CA ASP A 50 4.59 -0.33 -4.61
C ASP A 50 5.80 0.26 -3.91
N ASP A 51 5.96 0.03 -2.60
CA ASP A 51 7.12 0.51 -1.83
C ASP A 51 8.44 -0.04 -2.40
N LYS A 52 8.48 -1.34 -2.76
CA LYS A 52 9.66 -1.98 -3.36
C LYS A 52 9.97 -1.42 -4.74
N ALA A 53 8.95 -1.23 -5.58
CA ALA A 53 9.13 -0.67 -6.92
C ALA A 53 9.58 0.81 -6.84
N ALA A 54 8.99 1.59 -5.92
CA ALA A 54 9.39 2.97 -5.67
C ALA A 54 10.88 3.07 -5.30
N GLU A 55 11.35 2.21 -4.39
CA GLU A 55 12.76 2.12 -4.02
C GLU A 55 13.64 1.68 -5.20
N GLN A 56 13.23 0.64 -5.93
CA GLN A 56 13.98 0.09 -7.07
C GLN A 56 14.16 1.11 -8.21
N PHE A 57 13.14 1.90 -8.52
CA PHE A 57 13.13 2.83 -9.65
C PHE A 57 13.41 4.28 -9.24
N GLY A 58 13.57 4.57 -7.94
CA GLY A 58 13.86 5.90 -7.43
C GLY A 58 12.71 6.91 -7.61
N VAL A 59 11.46 6.44 -7.51
CA VAL A 59 10.24 7.27 -7.67
C VAL A 59 9.42 7.30 -6.39
N ASP A 60 8.47 8.23 -6.25
CA ASP A 60 7.57 8.25 -5.08
C ASP A 60 6.47 7.20 -5.24
N ALA A 61 6.28 6.33 -4.25
CA ALA A 61 5.22 5.31 -4.24
C ALA A 61 3.81 5.90 -4.45
N ARG A 62 3.58 7.17 -4.05
CA ARG A 62 2.31 7.85 -4.28
C ARG A 62 2.02 8.06 -5.75
N ASP A 63 3.04 8.35 -6.56
CA ASP A 63 2.88 8.55 -8.00
C ASP A 63 2.53 7.24 -8.69
N ILE A 64 3.14 6.12 -8.25
CA ILE A 64 2.80 4.77 -8.70
C ILE A 64 1.33 4.50 -8.39
N LEU A 65 0.90 4.65 -7.14
CA LEU A 65 -0.49 4.40 -6.73
C LEU A 65 -1.51 5.25 -7.50
N VAL A 66 -1.21 6.53 -7.73
CA VAL A 66 -2.09 7.40 -8.53
C VAL A 66 -2.19 6.92 -9.97
N GLU A 67 -1.09 6.45 -10.56
CA GLU A 67 -1.08 5.89 -11.91
C GLU A 67 -1.87 4.58 -12.00
N LEU A 68 -1.70 3.67 -11.03
CA LEU A 68 -2.48 2.42 -10.95
C LEU A 68 -3.97 2.70 -10.80
N GLY A 69 -4.35 3.68 -9.97
CA GLY A 69 -5.73 4.13 -9.82
C GLY A 69 -6.33 4.65 -11.13
N LYS A 70 -5.59 5.47 -11.88
CA LYS A 70 -6.01 5.94 -13.22
C LYS A 70 -6.22 4.79 -14.20
N ARG A 71 -5.36 3.77 -14.16
CA ARG A 71 -5.43 2.58 -15.00
C ARG A 71 -6.49 1.57 -14.54
N LYS A 72 -7.14 1.79 -13.38
CA LYS A 72 -8.13 0.89 -12.78
C LYS A 72 -7.59 -0.53 -12.59
N VAL A 73 -6.33 -0.63 -12.15
CA VAL A 73 -5.66 -1.91 -11.90
C VAL A 73 -6.37 -2.63 -10.75
N VAL A 74 -6.64 -3.92 -10.93
CA VAL A 74 -7.31 -4.78 -9.94
C VAL A 74 -6.33 -5.80 -9.34
N GLY A 75 -6.69 -6.40 -8.21
CA GLY A 75 -5.86 -7.43 -7.57
C GLY A 75 -5.51 -8.58 -8.54
N GLY A 76 -4.27 -9.06 -8.48
CA GLY A 76 -3.72 -10.04 -9.44
C GLY A 76 -2.99 -9.43 -10.65
N GLN A 77 -2.90 -8.09 -10.72
CA GLN A 77 -2.16 -7.36 -11.77
C GLN A 77 -0.93 -6.63 -11.17
N GLU A 78 -0.19 -7.31 -10.29
CA GLU A 78 0.95 -6.74 -9.59
C GLU A 78 2.13 -6.38 -10.53
N ASP A 79 2.17 -6.94 -11.73
CA ASP A 79 3.13 -6.61 -12.80
C ASP A 79 3.02 -5.14 -13.26
N MET A 80 1.81 -4.58 -13.23
CA MET A 80 1.55 -3.18 -13.60
C MET A 80 2.25 -2.18 -12.67
N ILE A 81 2.57 -2.58 -11.44
CA ILE A 81 3.27 -1.74 -10.45
C ILE A 81 4.68 -1.41 -10.96
N VAL A 82 5.39 -2.42 -11.44
CA VAL A 82 6.74 -2.29 -11.97
C VAL A 82 6.73 -1.48 -13.27
N GLU A 83 5.74 -1.71 -14.13
CA GLU A 83 5.58 -0.94 -15.37
C GLU A 83 5.34 0.56 -15.08
N ALA A 84 4.45 0.87 -14.14
CA ALA A 84 4.17 2.24 -13.72
C ALA A 84 5.42 2.92 -13.14
N ALA A 85 6.15 2.22 -12.26
CA ALA A 85 7.38 2.73 -11.67
C ALA A 85 8.46 3.05 -12.73
N MET A 86 8.65 2.14 -13.69
CA MET A 86 9.59 2.31 -14.80
C MET A 86 9.22 3.50 -15.69
N MET A 87 7.93 3.64 -16.03
CA MET A 87 7.43 4.76 -16.82
C MET A 87 7.64 6.10 -16.12
N LEU A 88 7.38 6.17 -14.80
CA LEU A 88 7.59 7.36 -14.00
C LEU A 88 9.08 7.74 -13.92
N ALA A 89 9.97 6.77 -13.75
CA ALA A 89 11.41 7.01 -13.71
C ALA A 89 11.93 7.57 -15.05
N GLU A 90 11.48 7.00 -16.18
CA GLU A 90 11.83 7.53 -17.51
C GLU A 90 11.31 8.95 -17.72
N LYS A 91 10.10 9.25 -17.23
CA LYS A 91 9.54 10.61 -17.30
C LYS A 91 10.35 11.61 -16.48
N GLN A 92 10.81 11.25 -15.28
CA GLN A 92 11.67 12.11 -14.45
C GLN A 92 13.00 12.41 -15.15
N LYS A 93 13.66 11.40 -15.72
CA LYS A 93 14.93 11.59 -16.46
C LYS A 93 14.78 12.55 -17.63
N ARG A 94 13.70 12.43 -18.41
CA ARG A 94 13.44 13.32 -19.56
C ARG A 94 13.19 14.76 -19.13
N GLY A 95 12.43 14.97 -18.06
CA GLY A 95 12.16 16.31 -17.52
C GLY A 95 13.39 16.98 -16.89
N ALA A 96 14.38 16.21 -16.44
CA ALA A 96 15.66 16.74 -15.97
C ALA A 96 16.65 17.10 -17.10
N ALA A 97 16.44 16.58 -18.31
CA ALA A 97 17.28 16.81 -19.48
C ALA A 97 16.81 17.98 -20.38
N SER A 98 15.65 18.57 -20.05
CA SER A 98 15.02 19.71 -20.72
C SER A 98 15.08 20.96 -19.88
#